data_AF-A0A975E7P1-F1
#
_entry.id   AF-A0A975E7P1-F1
#
_cell.length_a   1.000
_cell.length_b   1.000
_cell.length_c   1.000
_cell.angle_alpha   90.00
_cell.angle_beta   90.00
_cell.angle_gamma   90.00
#
_symmetry.space_group_name_H-M   'P 1'
#
loop_
_entity.id
_entity.type
_entity.pdbx_description
1 polymer ?
#
loop_
_entity_poly.entity_id
_entity_poly.type
_entity_poly.pdbx_seq_one_letter_code
_entity_poly.pdbx_strand_id
1 'polypeptide(L)'
;MAEDPLSIARNDDRHSHIGIRLQYRADDKWEYLEALEWNAVGFNFYHASALPGPELELRRGLTRFAGTIAWQSLNTSDDVVLATVVNRLLYTQAQAVVNNPQLHMRLLKLLRVPGMVAEKLKVLSSLGAAPSATKMAELVAQRKLEHPMYHYGVRVQSADWGAIVESALSVSSVLVSLDKLSGALGKS
;
A
#
# COMPACT_ATOMS: atom_id res chain seq x y z
N MET A 1 14.25 -40.16 -9.72
CA MET A 1 13.24 -39.21 -9.19
C MET A 1 13.81 -37.83 -9.40
N ALA A 2 13.24 -37.06 -10.34
CA ALA A 2 13.70 -35.70 -10.61
C ALA A 2 13.14 -34.79 -9.50
N GLU A 3 14.02 -34.02 -8.86
CA GLU A 3 13.61 -32.94 -7.96
C GLU A 3 12.86 -31.89 -8.77
N ASP A 4 11.71 -31.45 -8.25
CA ASP A 4 10.89 -30.40 -8.84
C ASP A 4 11.62 -29.04 -8.67
N PRO A 5 12.09 -28.40 -9.77
CA PRO A 5 12.85 -27.15 -9.68
C PRO A 5 12.00 -25.96 -9.21
N LEU A 6 10.70 -26.16 -8.93
CA LEU A 6 9.77 -25.16 -8.43
C LEU A 6 9.34 -25.41 -6.97
N SER A 7 10.13 -26.17 -6.20
CA SER A 7 10.05 -26.16 -4.73
C SER A 7 10.40 -24.76 -4.19
N ILE A 8 9.45 -23.84 -4.28
CA ILE A 8 9.54 -22.48 -3.76
C ILE A 8 9.66 -22.58 -2.25
N ALA A 9 10.87 -22.40 -1.73
CA ALA A 9 11.06 -22.18 -0.32
C ALA A 9 10.29 -20.90 0.05
N ARG A 10 9.45 -20.97 1.10
CA ARG A 10 8.77 -19.81 1.72
C ARG A 10 9.74 -18.73 2.30
N ASN A 11 11.03 -18.80 1.96
CA ASN A 11 12.14 -18.16 2.68
C ASN A 11 12.87 -17.05 1.90
N ASP A 12 12.43 -16.67 0.70
CA ASP A 12 13.01 -15.46 0.08
C ASP A 12 12.53 -14.22 0.84
N ASP A 13 13.50 -13.47 1.39
CA ASP A 13 13.25 -12.25 2.15
C ASP A 13 12.36 -11.29 1.35
N ARG A 14 11.30 -10.80 2.02
CA ARG A 14 10.35 -9.84 1.44
C ARG A 14 10.68 -8.44 1.91
N HIS A 15 10.64 -7.50 0.97
CA HIS A 15 10.85 -6.09 1.22
C HIS A 15 9.51 -5.39 1.47
N SER A 16 9.43 -4.64 2.58
CA SER A 16 8.21 -3.94 3.01
C SER A 16 8.42 -2.47 3.36
N HIS A 17 9.68 -2.01 3.40
CA HIS A 17 10.04 -0.63 3.76
C HIS A 17 9.76 0.39 2.65
N ILE A 18 9.55 -0.07 1.40
CA ILE A 18 9.16 0.75 0.26
C ILE A 18 8.09 0.00 -0.54
N GLY A 19 6.97 0.64 -0.85
CA GLY A 19 5.97 0.10 -1.77
C GLY A 19 6.33 0.35 -3.24
N ILE A 20 6.01 -0.60 -4.12
CA ILE A 20 6.15 -0.42 -5.57
C ILE A 20 4.78 -0.11 -6.16
N ARG A 21 4.56 1.13 -6.62
CA ARG A 21 3.31 1.50 -7.29
C ARG A 21 3.24 0.88 -8.68
N LEU A 22 2.18 0.12 -8.93
CA LEU A 22 1.87 -0.53 -10.20
C LEU A 22 0.47 -0.11 -10.67
N GLN A 23 0.13 -0.52 -11.89
CA GLN A 23 -1.25 -0.55 -12.35
C GLN A 23 -1.63 -1.97 -12.74
N TYR A 24 -2.89 -2.31 -12.55
CA TYR A 24 -3.49 -3.55 -13.04
C TYR A 24 -4.72 -3.25 -13.89
N ARG A 25 -5.10 -4.17 -14.76
CA ARG A 25 -6.28 -4.01 -15.62
C ARG A 25 -7.54 -4.55 -14.94
N ALA A 26 -8.54 -3.68 -14.76
CA ALA A 26 -9.87 -4.00 -14.25
C ALA A 26 -10.93 -3.40 -15.18
N ASP A 27 -11.88 -4.19 -15.66
CA ASP A 27 -13.00 -3.73 -16.51
C ASP A 27 -12.56 -2.77 -17.63
N ASP A 28 -11.51 -3.17 -18.36
CA ASP A 28 -10.86 -2.40 -19.44
C ASP A 28 -10.21 -1.06 -19.05
N LYS A 29 -10.04 -0.81 -17.75
CA LYS A 29 -9.33 0.36 -17.21
C LYS A 29 -8.08 -0.05 -16.46
N TRP A 30 -7.14 0.89 -16.38
CA TRP A 30 -5.93 0.74 -15.58
C TRP A 30 -6.13 1.39 -14.23
N GLU A 31 -6.13 0.56 -13.18
CA GLU A 31 -6.27 1.00 -11.80
C GLU A 31 -4.93 0.88 -11.07
N TYR A 32 -4.69 1.76 -10.10
CA TYR A 32 -3.45 1.74 -9.34
C TYR A 32 -3.53 0.74 -8.20
N LEU A 33 -2.44 -0.01 -8.02
CA LEU A 33 -2.19 -0.79 -6.81
C LEU A 33 -0.80 -0.49 -6.27
N GLU A 34 -0.58 -0.83 -5.00
CA GLU A 34 0.72 -0.76 -4.36
C GLU A 34 1.16 -2.17 -4.00
N ALA A 35 2.26 -2.61 -4.61
CA ALA A 35 2.92 -3.85 -4.27
C ALA A 35 3.69 -3.67 -2.96
N LEU A 36 3.26 -4.43 -1.96
CA LEU A 36 3.79 -4.53 -0.61
C LEU A 36 4.44 -5.90 -0.42
N GLU A 37 5.30 -6.03 0.58
CA GLU A 37 5.93 -7.32 0.95
C GLU A 37 6.44 -8.08 -0.28
N TRP A 38 7.26 -7.44 -1.11
CA TRP A 38 7.62 -7.92 -2.44
C TRP A 38 9.03 -8.54 -2.49
N ASN A 39 9.25 -9.40 -3.47
CA ASN A 39 10.55 -9.95 -3.86
C ASN A 39 10.55 -10.26 -5.37
N ALA A 40 11.60 -10.92 -5.87
CA ALA A 40 11.73 -11.25 -7.28
C ALA A 40 10.64 -12.20 -7.83
N VAL A 41 9.96 -12.95 -6.95
CA VAL A 41 8.97 -13.98 -7.31
C VAL A 41 7.54 -13.45 -7.22
N GLY A 42 7.31 -12.34 -6.53
CA GLY A 42 5.97 -11.79 -6.38
C GLY A 42 5.86 -10.66 -5.36
N PHE A 43 4.61 -10.30 -5.07
CA PHE A 43 4.27 -9.25 -4.13
C PHE A 43 2.89 -9.47 -3.54
N ASN A 44 2.59 -8.75 -2.46
CA ASN A 44 1.27 -8.70 -1.87
C ASN A 44 0.62 -7.34 -2.12
N PHE A 45 -0.71 -7.26 -2.12
CA PHE A 45 -1.41 -5.98 -2.14
C PHE A 45 -2.81 -6.10 -1.55
N TYR A 46 -3.37 -4.95 -1.16
CA TYR A 46 -4.75 -4.87 -0.68
C TYR A 46 -5.67 -4.31 -1.76
N HIS A 47 -6.89 -4.82 -1.81
CA HIS A 47 -7.92 -4.33 -2.71
C HIS A 47 -9.28 -4.26 -2.03
N ALA A 48 -10.10 -3.28 -2.38
CA ALA A 48 -11.41 -3.07 -1.75
C ALA A 48 -12.50 -4.02 -2.27
N SER A 49 -12.28 -4.63 -3.43
CA SER A 49 -13.25 -5.52 -4.10
C SER A 49 -12.60 -6.86 -4.42
N ALA A 50 -13.41 -7.91 -4.49
CA ALA A 50 -12.93 -9.19 -4.98
C ALA A 50 -12.54 -9.05 -6.47
N LEU A 51 -11.33 -9.49 -6.82
CA LEU A 51 -10.88 -9.47 -8.21
C LEU A 51 -11.42 -10.69 -8.98
N PRO A 52 -11.81 -10.51 -10.26
CA PRO A 52 -12.31 -11.60 -11.07
C PRO A 52 -11.16 -12.48 -11.57
N GLY A 53 -11.14 -13.73 -11.09
CA GLY A 53 -10.18 -14.74 -11.55
C GLY A 53 -8.75 -14.55 -11.02
N PRO A 54 -7.86 -15.51 -11.35
CA PRO A 54 -6.51 -15.52 -10.80
C PRO A 54 -5.49 -14.72 -11.62
N GLU A 55 -5.79 -14.34 -12.87
CA GLU A 55 -4.81 -13.70 -13.75
C GLU A 55 -4.90 -12.16 -13.67
N LEU A 56 -3.74 -11.50 -13.62
CA LEU A 56 -3.62 -10.05 -13.58
C LEU A 56 -2.74 -9.55 -14.74
N GLU A 57 -3.28 -8.67 -15.58
CA GLU A 57 -2.47 -7.86 -16.48
C GLU A 57 -1.94 -6.65 -15.68
N LEU A 58 -0.62 -6.55 -15.55
CA LEU A 58 0.06 -5.55 -14.75
C LEU A 58 0.92 -4.63 -15.62
N ARG A 59 1.13 -3.39 -15.16
CA ARG A 59 2.10 -2.49 -15.79
C ARG A 59 2.74 -1.52 -14.81
N ARG A 60 3.94 -1.05 -15.18
CA ARG A 60 4.62 0.10 -14.58
C ARG A 60 5.16 1.00 -15.69
N GLY A 61 4.59 2.19 -15.83
CA GLY A 61 4.89 3.04 -16.99
C GLY A 61 4.47 2.34 -18.29
N LEU A 62 5.42 2.14 -19.20
CA LEU A 62 5.19 1.45 -20.48
C LEU A 62 5.41 -0.07 -20.40
N THR A 63 6.07 -0.56 -19.36
CA THR A 63 6.39 -1.98 -19.17
C THR A 63 5.15 -2.74 -18.70
N ARG A 64 4.77 -3.80 -19.42
CA ARG A 64 3.63 -4.67 -19.09
C ARG A 64 4.10 -6.08 -18.78
N PHE A 65 3.45 -6.73 -17.83
CA PHE A 65 3.76 -8.10 -17.43
C PHE A 65 2.51 -8.77 -16.84
N ALA A 66 2.52 -10.09 -16.74
CA ALA A 66 1.44 -10.86 -16.16
C ALA A 66 1.79 -11.28 -14.72
N GLY A 67 0.78 -11.32 -13.86
CA GLY A 67 0.84 -11.92 -12.54
C GLY A 67 -0.31 -12.92 -12.35
N THR A 68 -0.14 -13.82 -11.39
CA THR A 68 -1.18 -14.77 -10.98
C THR A 68 -1.40 -14.66 -9.48
N ILE A 69 -2.64 -14.44 -9.06
CA ILE A 69 -3.07 -14.52 -7.66
C ILE A 69 -2.84 -15.95 -7.17
N ALA A 70 -1.82 -16.12 -6.34
CA ALA A 70 -1.44 -17.41 -5.76
C ALA A 70 -2.26 -17.72 -4.50
N TRP A 71 -2.70 -16.69 -3.78
CA TRP A 71 -3.63 -16.82 -2.67
C TRP A 71 -4.42 -15.52 -2.47
N GLN A 72 -5.59 -15.66 -1.86
CA GLN A 72 -6.44 -14.57 -1.44
C GLN A 72 -6.93 -14.82 -0.02
N SER A 73 -7.03 -13.75 0.76
CA SER A 73 -7.62 -13.79 2.10
C SER A 73 -8.44 -12.54 2.32
N LEU A 74 -9.47 -12.64 3.18
CA LEU A 74 -10.06 -11.45 3.77
C LEU A 74 -9.00 -10.79 4.66
N ASN A 75 -8.79 -9.50 4.45
CA ASN A 75 -7.90 -8.73 5.28
C ASN A 75 -8.56 -8.49 6.64
N THR A 76 -8.02 -9.15 7.66
CA THR A 76 -8.40 -8.92 9.05
C THR A 76 -7.53 -7.88 9.75
N SER A 77 -6.50 -7.33 9.07
CA SER A 77 -5.55 -6.38 9.66
C SER A 77 -6.24 -5.09 10.10
N ASP A 78 -6.29 -4.89 11.41
CA ASP A 78 -6.80 -3.69 12.06
C ASP A 78 -6.05 -2.44 11.61
N ASP A 79 -4.73 -2.53 11.39
CA ASP A 79 -3.91 -1.39 11.00
C ASP A 79 -4.26 -0.85 9.61
N VAL A 80 -4.49 -1.74 8.66
CA VAL A 80 -4.85 -1.36 7.29
C VAL A 80 -6.27 -0.79 7.25
N VAL A 81 -7.19 -1.39 8.01
CA VAL A 81 -8.56 -0.85 8.16
C VAL A 81 -8.52 0.51 8.86
N LEU A 82 -7.73 0.66 9.92
CA LEU A 82 -7.55 1.90 10.65
C LEU A 82 -7.01 3.00 9.73
N ALA A 83 -5.97 2.72 8.94
CA ALA A 83 -5.44 3.68 7.97
C ALA A 83 -6.52 4.15 6.96
N THR A 84 -7.38 3.23 6.54
CA THR A 84 -8.51 3.52 5.64
C THR A 84 -9.56 4.40 6.32
N VAL A 85 -9.95 4.07 7.56
CA VAL A 85 -10.88 4.88 8.37
C VAL A 85 -10.33 6.29 8.59
N VAL A 86 -9.05 6.41 8.94
CA VAL A 86 -8.40 7.70 9.16
C VAL A 86 -8.34 8.53 7.87
N ASN A 87 -8.01 7.92 6.73
CA ASN A 87 -8.05 8.62 5.44
C ASN A 87 -9.46 9.10 5.08
N ARG A 88 -10.51 8.31 5.39
CA ARG A 88 -11.91 8.71 5.20
C ARG A 88 -12.26 9.93 6.07
N LEU A 89 -11.85 9.93 7.34
CA LEU A 89 -12.07 11.07 8.25
C LEU A 89 -11.36 12.33 7.76
N LEU A 90 -10.11 12.21 7.30
CA LEU A 90 -9.37 13.32 6.70
C LEU A 90 -10.05 13.87 5.44
N TYR A 91 -10.59 12.99 4.59
CA TYR A 91 -11.34 13.41 3.42
C TYR A 91 -12.60 14.19 3.81
N THR A 92 -13.38 13.68 4.76
CA THR A 92 -14.56 14.39 5.30
C THR A 92 -14.18 15.77 5.83
N GLN A 93 -13.08 15.86 6.59
CA GLN A 93 -12.59 17.12 7.10
C GLN A 93 -12.13 18.07 5.99
N ALA A 94 -11.47 17.55 4.95
CA ALA A 94 -11.10 18.33 3.78
C ALA A 94 -12.32 18.95 3.09
N GLN A 95 -13.41 18.18 2.97
CA GLN A 95 -14.68 18.68 2.42
C GLN A 95 -15.31 19.76 3.32
N ALA A 96 -15.26 19.59 4.64
CA ALA A 96 -15.80 20.57 5.59
C ALA A 96 -15.08 21.92 5.55
N VAL A 97 -13.79 21.94 5.17
CA VAL A 97 -12.97 23.15 5.08
C VAL A 97 -12.75 23.63 3.65
N VAL A 98 -13.63 23.27 2.70
CA VAL A 98 -13.52 23.68 1.28
C VAL A 98 -13.42 25.20 1.09
N ASN A 99 -14.06 25.97 1.98
CA ASN A 99 -14.01 27.43 2.00
C ASN A 99 -12.68 28.01 2.52
N ASN A 100 -11.75 27.16 2.96
CA ASN A 100 -10.36 27.50 3.27
C ASN A 100 -9.43 26.76 2.31
N PRO A 101 -9.11 27.35 1.13
CA PRO A 101 -8.39 26.66 0.06
C PRO A 101 -7.00 26.16 0.47
N GLN A 102 -6.31 26.91 1.33
CA GLN A 102 -4.97 26.52 1.79
C GLN A 102 -5.03 25.27 2.67
N LEU A 103 -5.95 25.24 3.64
CA LEU A 103 -6.13 24.08 4.52
C LEU A 103 -6.66 22.87 3.74
N HIS A 104 -7.65 23.08 2.87
CA HIS A 104 -8.19 22.04 2.00
C HIS A 104 -7.09 21.34 1.18
N MET A 105 -6.24 22.13 0.50
CA MET A 105 -5.13 21.57 -0.29
C MET A 105 -4.09 20.83 0.55
N ARG A 106 -3.81 21.29 1.78
CA ARG A 106 -2.88 20.59 2.69
C ARG A 106 -3.44 19.23 3.13
N LEU A 107 -4.74 19.16 3.44
CA LEU A 107 -5.40 17.90 3.80
C LEU A 107 -5.44 16.91 2.63
N LEU A 108 -5.73 17.38 1.41
CA LEU A 108 -5.66 16.54 0.22
C LEU A 108 -4.24 16.02 -0.05
N LYS A 109 -3.20 16.85 0.18
CA LYS A 109 -1.80 16.40 0.08
C LYS A 109 -1.49 15.32 1.12
N LEU A 110 -1.90 15.51 2.37
CA LEU A 110 -1.70 14.54 3.44
C LEU A 110 -2.41 13.21 3.17
N LEU A 111 -3.61 13.24 2.60
CA LEU A 111 -4.36 12.04 2.21
C LEU A 111 -3.59 11.18 1.19
N ARG A 112 -2.81 11.82 0.29
CA ARG A 112 -2.00 11.13 -0.73
C ARG A 112 -0.73 10.48 -0.17
N VAL A 113 -0.32 10.83 1.06
CA VAL A 113 0.83 10.21 1.71
C VAL A 113 0.40 8.86 2.29
N PRO A 114 0.98 7.72 1.84
CA PRO A 114 0.66 6.41 2.40
C PRO A 114 1.17 6.31 3.85
N GLY A 115 0.46 5.51 4.68
CA GLY A 115 0.80 5.36 6.10
C GLY A 115 0.56 6.62 6.95
N MET A 116 1.47 6.89 7.88
CA MET A 116 1.45 8.03 8.82
C MET A 116 0.17 8.18 9.63
N VAL A 117 -0.39 7.06 10.10
CA VAL A 117 -1.69 7.03 10.80
C VAL A 117 -1.65 7.90 12.05
N ALA A 118 -0.56 7.84 12.84
CA ALA A 118 -0.42 8.62 14.06
C ALA A 118 -0.38 10.13 13.78
N GLU A 119 0.34 10.57 12.75
CA GLU A 119 0.45 11.97 12.34
C GLU A 119 -0.89 12.47 11.79
N LYS A 120 -1.58 11.67 10.98
CA LYS A 120 -2.91 11.98 10.47
C LYS A 120 -3.93 12.15 11.60
N LEU A 121 -3.86 11.30 12.63
CA LEU A 121 -4.67 11.44 13.84
C LEU A 121 -4.34 12.72 14.63
N LYS A 122 -3.05 13.10 14.73
CA LYS A 122 -2.65 14.37 15.36
C LYS A 122 -3.25 15.57 14.61
N VAL A 123 -3.23 15.55 13.27
CA VAL A 123 -3.85 16.60 12.45
C VAL A 123 -5.36 16.64 12.69
N LEU A 124 -6.05 15.50 12.65
CA LEU A 124 -7.49 15.45 12.97
C LEU A 124 -7.79 15.99 14.37
N SER A 125 -6.95 15.68 15.36
CA SER A 125 -7.09 16.17 16.73
C SER A 125 -6.94 17.69 16.81
N SER A 126 -5.93 18.25 16.13
CA SER A 126 -5.73 19.72 16.06
C SER A 126 -6.89 20.47 15.40
N LEU A 127 -7.67 19.77 14.56
CA LEU A 127 -8.86 20.30 13.90
C LEU A 127 -10.16 20.03 14.69
N GLY A 128 -10.07 19.43 15.88
CA GLY A 128 -11.23 19.06 16.69
C GLY A 128 -12.06 17.91 16.11
N ALA A 129 -11.51 17.16 15.15
CA ALA A 129 -12.19 16.12 14.38
C ALA A 129 -11.71 14.69 14.71
N ALA A 130 -10.79 14.53 15.68
CA ALA A 130 -10.36 13.21 16.12
C ALA A 130 -11.46 12.49 16.92
N PRO A 131 -11.88 11.27 16.52
CA PRO A 131 -12.78 10.46 17.32
C PRO A 131 -12.16 10.02 18.65
N SER A 132 -12.99 9.70 19.64
CA SER A 132 -12.53 8.97 20.83
C SER A 132 -12.03 7.58 20.45
N ALA A 133 -11.23 6.95 21.33
CA ALA A 133 -10.73 5.59 21.11
C ALA A 133 -11.88 4.57 20.89
N THR A 134 -12.92 4.65 21.71
CA THR A 134 -14.12 3.81 21.56
C THR A 134 -14.79 4.03 20.21
N LYS A 135 -14.95 5.29 19.79
CA LYS A 135 -15.58 5.59 18.50
C LYS A 135 -14.73 5.13 17.32
N MET A 136 -13.41 5.21 17.43
CA MET A 136 -12.49 4.69 16.42
C MET A 136 -12.63 3.17 16.28
N ALA A 137 -12.69 2.44 17.39
CA ALA A 137 -12.88 0.99 17.39
C ALA A 137 -14.21 0.60 16.72
N GLU A 138 -15.30 1.31 17.00
CA GLU A 138 -16.59 1.12 16.32
C GLU A 138 -16.47 1.35 14.80
N LEU A 139 -15.83 2.44 14.39
CA LEU A 139 -15.65 2.77 12.97
C LEU A 139 -14.82 1.71 12.25
N VAL A 140 -13.79 1.16 12.89
CA VAL A 140 -12.97 0.06 12.35
C VAL A 140 -13.81 -1.21 12.22
N ALA A 141 -14.56 -1.59 13.26
CA ALA A 141 -15.43 -2.76 13.24
C ALA A 141 -16.52 -2.63 12.17
N GLN A 142 -17.20 -1.50 12.10
CA GLN A 142 -18.19 -1.19 11.08
C GLN A 142 -17.57 -1.24 9.67
N ARG A 143 -16.38 -0.66 9.48
CA ARG A 143 -15.70 -0.65 8.18
C ARG A 143 -15.32 -2.06 7.71
N LYS A 144 -14.94 -2.95 8.63
CA LYS A 144 -14.67 -4.38 8.34
C LYS A 144 -15.92 -5.10 7.86
N LEU A 145 -17.08 -4.79 8.44
CA LEU A 145 -18.36 -5.38 8.05
C LEU A 145 -18.87 -4.83 6.71
N GLU A 146 -18.81 -3.52 6.51
CA GLU A 146 -19.40 -2.84 5.34
C GLU A 146 -18.59 -3.02 4.06
N HIS A 147 -17.25 -2.98 4.13
CA HIS A 147 -16.43 -3.31 2.97
C HIS A 147 -15.18 -4.10 3.38
N PRO A 148 -15.26 -5.44 3.42
CA PRO A 148 -14.09 -6.26 3.65
C PRO A 148 -13.01 -5.92 2.61
N MET A 149 -11.80 -5.64 3.08
CA MET A 149 -10.64 -5.53 2.20
C MET A 149 -10.13 -6.93 1.91
N TYR A 150 -9.64 -7.17 0.71
CA TYR A 150 -9.00 -8.41 0.30
C TYR A 150 -7.49 -8.21 0.32
N HIS A 151 -6.79 -9.22 0.82
CA HIS A 151 -5.35 -9.31 0.76
C HIS A 151 -5.01 -10.38 -0.28
N TYR A 152 -4.20 -10.00 -1.26
CA TYR A 152 -3.79 -10.86 -2.36
C TYR A 152 -2.29 -11.06 -2.33
N GLY A 153 -1.86 -12.30 -2.52
CA GLY A 153 -0.48 -12.62 -2.88
C GLY A 153 -0.40 -12.98 -4.35
N VAL A 154 0.41 -12.22 -5.09
CA VAL A 154 0.61 -12.36 -6.53
C VAL A 154 1.96 -13.00 -6.77
N ARG A 155 1.98 -14.07 -7.58
CA ARG A 155 3.19 -14.64 -8.18
C ARG A 155 3.41 -13.98 -9.53
N VAL A 156 4.65 -13.60 -9.82
CA VAL A 156 5.03 -12.99 -11.09
C VAL A 156 6.20 -13.78 -11.68
N GLN A 157 5.99 -14.34 -12.87
CA GLN A 157 7.03 -15.03 -13.63
C GLN A 157 7.38 -14.16 -14.85
N SER A 158 8.06 -13.04 -14.59
CA SER A 158 8.44 -12.09 -15.64
C SER A 158 9.81 -11.46 -15.34
N ALA A 159 10.65 -11.40 -16.37
CA ALA A 159 11.94 -10.70 -16.31
C ALA A 159 11.74 -9.18 -16.08
N ASP A 160 10.64 -8.61 -16.57
CA ASP A 160 10.32 -7.19 -16.37
C ASP A 160 10.08 -6.87 -14.90
N TRP A 161 9.44 -7.79 -14.17
CA TRP A 161 9.26 -7.65 -12.74
C TRP A 161 10.59 -7.74 -11.99
N GLY A 162 11.46 -8.66 -12.39
CA GLY A 162 12.83 -8.73 -11.87
C GLY A 162 13.57 -7.41 -12.00
N ALA A 163 13.55 -6.79 -13.19
CA ALA A 163 14.17 -5.49 -13.42
C ALA A 163 13.55 -4.35 -12.57
N ILE A 164 12.23 -4.40 -12.37
CA ILE A 164 11.51 -3.46 -11.50
C ILE A 164 11.96 -3.60 -10.04
N VAL A 165 12.10 -4.83 -9.55
CA VAL A 165 12.56 -5.17 -8.20
C VAL A 165 14.00 -4.71 -7.98
N GLU A 166 14.91 -5.01 -8.92
CA GLU A 166 16.31 -4.56 -8.86
C GLU A 166 16.42 -3.03 -8.82
N SER A 167 15.65 -2.34 -9.65
CA SER A 167 15.58 -0.88 -9.65
C SER A 167 15.08 -0.33 -8.30
N ALA A 168 14.05 -0.94 -7.71
CA ALA A 168 13.54 -0.54 -6.40
C ALA A 168 14.56 -0.76 -5.28
N LEU A 169 15.31 -1.87 -5.32
CA LEU A 169 16.39 -2.16 -4.37
C LEU A 169 17.54 -1.15 -4.48
N SER A 170 17.94 -0.81 -5.71
CA SER A 170 18.95 0.21 -5.96
C SER A 170 18.56 1.56 -5.34
N VAL A 171 17.34 2.04 -5.62
CA VAL A 171 16.82 3.29 -5.05
C VAL A 171 16.77 3.21 -3.52
N SER A 172 16.32 2.09 -2.96
CA SER A 172 16.28 1.89 -1.52
C SER A 172 17.66 2.02 -0.88
N SER A 173 18.68 1.39 -1.47
CA SER A 173 20.04 1.40 -0.93
C SER A 173 20.63 2.81 -0.91
N VAL A 174 20.32 3.62 -1.92
CA VAL A 174 20.71 5.03 -2.00
C VAL A 174 20.04 5.84 -0.90
N LEU A 175 18.72 5.68 -0.71
CA LEU A 175 17.99 6.38 0.35
C LEU A 175 18.51 6.04 1.75
N VAL A 176 18.75 4.75 2.02
CA VAL A 176 19.33 4.31 3.30
C VAL A 176 20.73 4.89 3.52
N SER A 177 21.52 5.04 2.45
CA SER A 177 22.85 5.65 2.52
C SER A 177 22.77 7.15 2.78
N LEU A 178 21.82 7.85 2.16
CA LEU A 178 21.55 9.27 2.39
C LEU A 178 21.04 9.55 3.81
N ASP A 179 20.15 8.70 4.35
CA ASP A 179 19.66 8.83 5.72
C ASP A 179 20.78 8.63 6.76
N LYS A 180 21.69 7.69 6.52
CA LYS A 180 22.89 7.49 7.36
C LYS A 180 23.81 8.72 7.34
N LEU A 181 24.03 9.31 6.17
CA LEU A 181 24.81 10.53 6.01
C LEU A 181 24.14 11.74 6.70
N SER A 182 22.83 11.92 6.51
CA SER A 182 22.06 12.99 7.15
C SER A 182 22.03 12.84 8.69
N GLY A 183 21.93 11.62 9.20
CA GLY A 183 21.98 11.32 10.64
C GLY A 183 23.37 11.53 11.25
N ALA A 184 24.44 11.38 10.47
CA ALA A 184 25.81 11.70 10.89
C ALA A 184 26.07 13.22 10.93
N LEU A 185 25.48 13.97 9.99
CA LEU A 185 25.62 15.43 9.92
C LEU A 185 24.75 16.19 10.93
N GLY A 186 23.69 15.57 11.46
CA GLY A 186 22.84 16.14 12.52
C GLY A 186 23.41 16.00 13.93
N LYS A 187 24.58 15.36 14.09
CA LYS A 187 25.33 15.25 15.35
C LYS A 187 26.63 16.06 15.25
N SER A 188 26.51 17.38 15.14
CA SER A 188 27.60 18.34 15.34
C SER A 188 27.16 19.47 16.25
#